data_AF-A0A2J6SZN5-F1
#
_entry.id   AF-A0A2J6SZN5-F1
#
_cell.length_a   1.000
_cell.length_b   1.000
_cell.length_c   1.000
_cell.angle_alpha   90.00
_cell.angle_beta   90.00
_cell.angle_gamma   90.00
#
_symmetry.space_group_name_H-M   'P 1'
#
loop_
_entity.id
_entity.type
_entity.pdbx_description
1 polymer ?
#
loop_
_entity_poly.entity_id
_entity_poly.type
_entity_poly.pdbx_seq_one_letter_code
_entity_poly.pdbx_strand_id
1 'polypeptide(L)'
;MASESRNSHEDSAVPQKDSDQIQTPPPKFVVVKVFDSKRELTLHRLSSSTPFTCGRCNKDKTAKLVATYRNHWNDLRCNACYGELLLKD
;
A
#
# COMPACT_ATOMS: atom_id res chain seq x y z
N MET A 1 -53.60 -1.28 -4.42
CA MET A 1 -53.05 -2.47 -3.74
C MET A 1 -52.03 -3.12 -4.67
N ALA A 2 -50.92 -3.61 -4.10
CA ALA A 2 -49.77 -4.32 -4.69
C ALA A 2 -48.84 -3.47 -5.57
N SER A 3 -47.62 -3.16 -5.11
CA SER A 3 -46.34 -3.93 -5.25
C SER A 3 -45.74 -3.65 -6.64
N GLU A 4 -44.45 -3.34 -6.85
CA GLU A 4 -43.23 -4.06 -6.50
C GLU A 4 -42.03 -3.10 -6.67
N SER A 5 -41.17 -2.95 -5.67
CA SER A 5 -39.92 -3.70 -5.44
C SER A 5 -38.70 -3.02 -6.05
N ARG A 6 -37.84 -2.57 -5.13
CA ARG A 6 -36.48 -2.06 -5.36
C ARG A 6 -35.64 -3.14 -6.00
N ASN A 7 -34.93 -2.82 -7.09
CA ASN A 7 -33.80 -3.64 -7.53
C ASN A 7 -32.50 -2.95 -7.11
N SER A 8 -31.98 -3.37 -5.97
CA SER A 8 -30.55 -3.33 -5.66
C SER A 8 -29.82 -4.29 -6.61
N HIS A 9 -28.49 -4.34 -6.53
CA HIS A 9 -27.55 -5.21 -7.28
C HIS A 9 -26.97 -4.55 -8.53
N GLU A 10 -25.86 -3.86 -8.34
CA GLU A 10 -24.68 -4.13 -9.16
C GLU A 10 -23.49 -4.37 -8.24
N ASP A 11 -23.41 -5.63 -7.83
CA ASP A 11 -22.19 -6.30 -7.44
C ASP A 11 -21.28 -6.37 -8.68
N SER A 12 -20.09 -5.81 -8.58
CA SER A 12 -18.94 -6.20 -9.39
C SER A 12 -17.66 -5.77 -8.68
N ALA A 13 -17.44 -6.42 -7.54
CA ALA A 13 -16.10 -6.61 -7.02
C ALA A 13 -15.36 -7.52 -8.00
N VAL A 14 -14.57 -6.92 -8.91
CA VAL A 14 -13.64 -7.68 -9.74
C VAL A 14 -12.48 -8.15 -8.84
N PRO A 15 -12.27 -9.46 -8.64
CA PRO A 15 -11.09 -9.97 -7.95
C PRO A 15 -9.98 -10.15 -8.99
N GLN A 16 -9.05 -9.21 -9.07
CA GLN A 16 -7.87 -9.39 -9.92
C GLN A 16 -6.78 -10.13 -9.14
N LYS A 17 -6.71 -11.44 -9.42
CA LYS A 17 -5.63 -12.35 -9.10
C LYS A 17 -4.35 -11.99 -9.86
N ASP A 18 -3.24 -12.14 -9.14
CA ASP A 18 -1.96 -12.68 -9.59
C ASP A 18 -1.32 -12.05 -10.85
N SER A 19 -0.46 -11.09 -10.60
CA SER A 19 0.73 -10.85 -11.42
C SER A 19 1.73 -10.13 -10.51
N ASP A 20 2.97 -10.61 -10.47
CA ASP A 20 4.14 -9.91 -9.92
C ASP A 20 4.38 -8.59 -10.67
N GLN A 21 3.42 -7.67 -10.55
CA GLN A 21 3.45 -6.34 -11.12
C GLN A 21 4.30 -5.52 -10.16
N ILE A 22 5.57 -5.36 -10.52
CA ILE A 22 6.41 -4.30 -9.98
C ILE A 22 5.69 -2.99 -10.30
N GLN A 23 4.84 -2.51 -9.38
CA GLN A 23 4.12 -1.27 -9.59
C GLN A 23 5.13 -0.12 -9.59
N THR A 24 5.05 0.72 -10.62
CA THR A 24 5.79 1.98 -10.65
C THR A 24 5.28 2.88 -9.52
N PRO A 25 6.17 3.57 -8.77
CA PRO A 25 5.73 4.54 -7.77
C PRO A 25 4.79 5.59 -8.37
N PRO A 26 3.68 5.92 -7.69
CA PRO A 26 2.86 7.07 -8.04
C PRO A 26 3.70 8.37 -8.11
N PRO A 27 3.36 9.36 -8.95
CA PRO A 27 4.16 10.58 -9.13
C PRO A 27 4.45 11.37 -7.84
N LYS A 28 3.58 11.25 -6.83
CA LYS A 28 3.77 11.88 -5.51
C LYS A 28 4.91 11.25 -4.69
N PHE A 29 5.32 10.04 -5.03
CA PHE A 29 6.39 9.28 -4.38
C PHE A 29 7.64 9.29 -5.26
N VAL A 30 8.34 10.42 -5.28
CA VAL A 30 9.62 10.53 -5.99
C VAL A 30 10.69 9.79 -5.19
N VAL A 31 11.02 8.56 -5.61
CA VAL A 31 12.00 7.69 -4.95
C VAL A 31 13.42 8.12 -5.34
N VAL A 32 14.24 8.41 -4.33
CA VAL A 32 15.66 8.74 -4.46
C VAL A 32 16.55 7.51 -4.25
N LYS A 33 16.11 6.58 -3.39
CA LYS A 33 16.87 5.37 -3.10
C LYS A 33 15.93 4.22 -2.76
N VAL A 34 16.18 3.06 -3.35
CA VAL A 34 15.55 1.80 -2.97
C VAL A 34 16.56 1.02 -2.14
N PHE A 35 16.12 0.45 -1.02
CA PHE A 35 16.94 -0.47 -0.22
C PHE A 35 16.61 -1.91 -0.59
N ASP A 36 17.52 -2.83 -0.27
CA ASP A 36 17.30 -4.26 -0.51
C ASP A 36 15.99 -4.73 0.12
N SER A 37 15.22 -5.48 -0.66
CA SER A 37 13.99 -6.10 -0.20
C SER A 37 14.31 -7.10 0.91
N LYS A 38 13.63 -6.94 2.06
CA LYS A 38 13.71 -7.90 3.16
C LYS A 38 12.37 -8.60 3.27
N ARG A 39 12.37 -9.91 3.01
CA ARG A 39 11.15 -10.72 2.90
C ARG A 39 10.27 -10.13 1.81
N GLU A 40 9.04 -9.79 2.14
CA GLU A 40 8.07 -9.20 1.24
C GLU A 40 8.02 -7.66 1.34
N LEU A 41 8.99 -7.02 2.01
CA LEU A 41 9.02 -5.58 2.23
C LEU A 41 10.21 -4.93 1.55
N THR A 42 9.93 -3.92 0.73
CA THR A 42 10.96 -3.09 0.10
C THR A 42 10.89 -1.70 0.69
N LEU A 43 11.99 -1.19 1.26
CA LEU A 43 12.04 0.16 1.81
C LEU A 43 12.49 1.15 0.73
N HIS A 44 11.80 2.27 0.62
CA HIS A 44 12.06 3.34 -0.33
C HIS A 44 12.31 4.65 0.42
N ARG A 45 13.34 5.37 0.01
CA ARG A 45 13.61 6.75 0.41
C ARG A 45 13.07 7.71 -0.63
N LEU A 46 12.21 8.61 -0.19
CA LEU A 46 11.61 9.66 -1.00
C LEU A 46 12.47 10.93 -0.99
N SER A 47 12.32 11.77 -2.00
CA SER A 47 13.00 13.06 -2.10
C SER A 47 12.49 14.06 -1.05
N SER A 48 11.18 14.07 -0.82
CA SER A 48 10.48 14.93 0.13
C SER A 48 9.68 14.13 1.14
N SER A 49 9.25 14.79 2.22
CA SER A 49 8.36 14.17 3.20
C SER A 49 6.96 14.11 2.59
N THR A 50 6.53 12.92 2.18
CA THR A 50 5.24 12.73 1.51
C THR A 50 4.21 12.19 2.51
N PRO A 51 2.97 12.72 2.51
CA PRO A 51 1.89 12.15 3.30
C PRO A 51 1.41 10.82 2.72
N PHE A 52 1.16 9.84 3.59
CA PHE A 52 0.58 8.55 3.24
C PHE A 52 -0.09 7.91 4.46
N THR A 53 -1.01 7.00 4.22
CA THR A 53 -1.63 6.19 5.27
C THR A 53 -0.93 4.83 5.33
N CYS A 54 -0.53 4.41 6.52
CA CYS A 54 0.08 3.09 6.71
C CYS A 54 -1.00 2.01 6.70
N GLY A 55 -0.94 1.05 5.77
CA GLY A 55 -1.92 -0.05 5.67
C GLY A 55 -1.86 -1.09 6.81
N ARG A 56 -0.86 -1.02 7.71
CA ARG A 56 -0.79 -1.88 8.90
C ARG A 56 -1.36 -1.23 10.15
N CYS A 57 -0.96 0.01 10.45
CA CYS A 57 -1.42 0.70 11.67
C CYS A 57 -2.56 1.69 11.43
N ASN A 58 -2.99 1.87 10.18
CA ASN A 58 -4.10 2.75 9.75
C ASN A 58 -3.97 4.19 10.25
N LYS A 59 -2.73 4.64 10.46
CA LYS A 59 -2.42 6.02 10.85
C LYS A 59 -1.83 6.76 9.66
N ASP A 60 -2.21 8.01 9.51
CA ASP A 60 -1.55 8.93 8.60
C ASP A 60 -0.13 9.23 9.07
N LYS A 61 0.76 9.35 8.10
CA LYS A 61 2.19 9.56 8.25
C LYS A 61 2.65 10.57 7.24
N THR A 62 3.61 11.38 7.63
CA THR A 62 4.36 12.25 6.72
C THR A 62 5.83 11.92 6.92
N ALA A 63 6.46 11.30 5.93
CA ALA A 63 7.84 10.84 6.06
C ALA A 63 8.57 10.77 4.72
N LYS A 64 9.90 10.74 4.78
CA LYS A 64 10.78 10.47 3.63
C LYS A 64 11.07 8.98 3.44
N LEU A 65 10.53 8.12 4.30
CA LEU A 65 10.74 6.68 4.26
C LEU A 65 9.39 5.99 4.23
N VAL A 66 9.22 5.10 3.27
CA VAL A 66 8.02 4.29 3.10
C VAL A 66 8.43 2.90 2.63
N ALA A 67 7.81 1.87 3.18
CA ALA A 67 8.01 0.50 2.70
C ALA A 67 6.79 0.03 1.91
N THR A 68 7.01 -0.60 0.76
CA THR A 68 5.96 -1.28 -0.02
C THR A 68 5.90 -2.74 0.40
N TYR A 69 4.69 -3.27 0.56
CA TYR A 69 4.47 -4.70 0.75
C TYR A 69 4.26 -5.39 -0.59
N ARG A 70 5.03 -6.44 -0.88
CA ARG A 70 5.05 -7.17 -2.17
C ARG A 70 5.18 -6.23 -3.38
N ASN A 71 5.97 -5.16 -3.23
CA ASN A 71 6.14 -4.10 -4.25
C ASN A 71 4.84 -3.38 -4.66
N HIS A 72 3.79 -3.43 -3.85
CA HIS A 72 2.55 -2.71 -4.11
C HIS A 72 2.58 -1.31 -3.48
N TRP A 73 2.46 -0.27 -4.31
CA TRP A 73 2.44 1.13 -3.84
C TRP A 73 1.10 1.55 -3.25
N ASN A 74 0.07 0.74 -3.44
CA ASN A 74 -1.21 0.87 -2.76
C ASN A 74 -1.16 0.34 -1.32
N ASP A 75 -0.13 -0.44 -0.97
CA ASP A 75 -0.01 -1.07 0.34
C ASP A 75 1.29 -0.67 1.04
N LEU A 76 1.24 0.52 1.64
CA LEU A 76 2.40 1.18 2.24
C LEU A 76 2.52 0.86 3.74
N ARG A 77 3.76 0.79 4.22
CA ARG A 77 4.11 0.58 5.62
C ARG A 77 4.98 1.75 6.09
N CYS A 78 4.67 2.27 7.27
CA CYS A 78 5.53 3.24 7.92
C CYS A 78 6.82 2.57 8.43
N ASN A 79 7.88 3.35 8.63
CA ASN A 79 9.17 2.83 9.07
C ASN A 79 9.09 2.02 10.38
N ALA A 80 8.25 2.45 11.34
CA ALA A 80 8.05 1.71 12.59
C ALA A 80 7.40 0.34 12.35
N CYS A 81 6.31 0.30 11.57
CA CYS A 81 5.64 -0.95 11.22
C CYS A 81 6.54 -1.87 10.38
N TYR A 82 7.37 -1.31 9.50
CA TYR A 82 8.40 -2.04 8.76
C TYR A 82 9.40 -2.71 9.72
N GLY A 83 9.98 -1.95 10.66
CA GLY A 83 10.91 -2.51 11.65
C GLY A 83 10.31 -3.64 12.48
N GLU A 84 9.09 -3.46 12.98
CA GLU A 84 8.38 -4.53 13.70
C GLU A 84 8.11 -5.78 12.86
N LEU A 85 7.79 -5.63 11.57
CA LEU A 85 7.56 -6.77 10.67
C LEU A 85 8.84 -7.54 10.38
N LEU A 86 10.02 -6.91 10.50
CA LEU A 86 11.30 -7.60 10.35
C LEU A 86 11.75 -8.34 11.62
N LEU A 87 11.20 -7.99 12.78
CA LEU A 87 11.58 -8.56 14.08
C LEU A 87 10.72 -9.77 14.49
N LYS A 88 9.53 -9.91 13.92
CA LYS A 88 8.55 -10.94 14.32
C LYS A 88 8.74 -12.29 13.64
N ASP A 89 9.98 -12.62 13.29
CA ASP A 89 10.33 -13.87 12.61
C ASP A 89 11.51 -14.58 13.25
#